data_AF-A0A6G3X3P2-F1
#
_entry.id   AF-A0A6G3X3P2-F1
#
_cell.length_a   1.000
_cell.length_b   1.000
_cell.length_c   1.000
_cell.angle_alpha   90.00
_cell.angle_beta   90.00
_cell.angle_gamma   90.00
#
_symmetry.space_group_name_H-M   'P 1'
#
loop_
_entity.id
_entity.type
_entity.pdbx_description
1 polymer ?
#
loop_
_entity_poly.entity_id
_entity_poly.type
_entity_poly.pdbx_seq_one_letter_code
_entity_poly.pdbx_strand_id
1 'polypeptide(L)'
;GFPVAGDTGKVFPGLRPDQVAIGLPASTQAGNGHTSPAEVNKALNCLTKKTDCGSYQTHGTWSDLRGLMTWSINWDRFNNWEFSKNFDAYFGN
;
A
#
# COMPACT_ATOMS: atom_id res chain seq x y z
N GLY A 1 -4.07 -16.05 4.75
CA GLY A 1 -4.50 -16.89 3.61
C GLY A 1 -6.00 -17.08 3.67
N PHE A 2 -6.58 -17.76 2.69
CA PHE A 2 -8.02 -18.03 2.67
C PHE A 2 -8.34 -19.30 1.85
N PRO A 3 -9.46 -19.98 2.13
CA PRO A 3 -9.98 -21.06 1.28
C PRO A 3 -10.38 -20.52 -0.10
N VAL A 4 -9.87 -21.11 -1.18
CA VAL A 4 -10.20 -20.72 -2.54
C VAL A 4 -11.62 -21.19 -2.86
N ALA A 5 -12.50 -20.27 -3.23
CA ALA A 5 -13.92 -20.55 -3.46
C ALA A 5 -14.64 -21.26 -2.29
N GLY A 6 -14.15 -21.08 -1.06
CA GLY A 6 -14.71 -21.73 0.15
C GLY A 6 -14.26 -23.17 0.38
N ASP A 7 -13.43 -23.75 -0.48
CA ASP A 7 -12.91 -25.11 -0.35
C ASP A 7 -11.75 -25.15 0.66
N THR A 8 -11.98 -25.74 1.83
CA THR A 8 -10.97 -25.85 2.90
C THR A 8 -9.84 -26.82 2.56
N GLY A 9 -10.00 -27.68 1.55
CA GLY A 9 -8.93 -28.51 1.00
C GLY A 9 -8.01 -27.75 0.03
N LYS A 10 -8.40 -26.55 -0.42
CA LYS A 10 -7.63 -25.71 -1.35
C LYS A 10 -7.43 -24.31 -0.79
N VAL A 11 -6.31 -24.11 -0.10
CA VAL A 11 -6.02 -22.85 0.58
C VAL A 11 -4.99 -22.03 -0.19
N PHE A 12 -5.24 -20.73 -0.37
CA PHE A 12 -4.21 -19.77 -0.72
C PHE A 12 -3.47 -19.37 0.58
N PRO A 13 -2.20 -19.74 0.77
CA PRO A 13 -1.47 -19.39 1.97
C PRO A 13 -1.25 -17.88 2.05
N GLY A 14 -1.20 -17.33 3.26
CA GLY A 14 -0.78 -15.94 3.42
C GLY A 14 0.67 -15.75 2.98
N LEU A 15 0.98 -14.59 2.42
CA LEU A 15 2.36 -14.19 2.18
C LEU A 15 2.96 -13.63 3.46
N ARG A 16 4.30 -13.65 3.58
CA ARG A 16 4.96 -12.86 4.60
C ARG A 16 4.80 -11.37 4.28
N PRO A 17 4.71 -10.48 5.29
CA PRO A 17 4.59 -9.03 5.06
C PRO A 17 5.67 -8.45 4.14
N ASP A 18 6.91 -8.94 4.29
CA ASP A 18 8.07 -8.51 3.51
C ASP A 18 7.99 -8.87 2.01
N GLN A 19 6.99 -9.65 1.61
CA GLN A 19 6.72 -10.04 0.23
C GLN A 19 5.60 -9.22 -0.40
N VAL A 20 4.97 -8.30 0.34
CA VAL A 20 3.78 -7.55 -0.10
C VAL A 20 4.10 -6.06 -0.20
N ALA A 21 3.89 -5.49 -1.39
CA ALA A 21 3.91 -4.04 -1.63
C ALA A 21 2.62 -3.60 -2.31
N ILE A 22 2.25 -2.33 -2.16
CA ILE A 22 1.01 -1.75 -2.72
C ILE A 22 1.35 -0.89 -3.94
N GLY A 23 0.75 -1.21 -5.09
CA GLY A 23 0.92 -0.47 -6.34
C GLY A 23 -0.08 0.68 -6.47
N LEU A 24 0.39 1.89 -6.77
CA LEU A 24 -0.43 3.10 -6.87
C LEU A 24 -0.07 3.95 -8.10
N PRO A 25 -1.01 4.66 -8.74
CA PRO A 25 -0.69 5.67 -9.74
C PRO A 25 0.05 6.85 -9.10
N ALA A 26 1.19 7.24 -9.67
CA ALA A 26 2.03 8.34 -9.17
C ALA A 26 1.30 9.68 -9.14
N SER A 27 0.38 9.88 -10.08
CA SER A 27 -0.44 11.07 -10.22
C SER A 27 -1.77 10.71 -10.89
N THR A 28 -2.70 11.66 -10.96
CA THR A 28 -3.99 11.49 -11.66
C THR A 28 -3.84 11.24 -13.16
N GLN A 29 -2.74 11.69 -13.78
CA GLN A 29 -2.42 11.44 -15.18
C GLN A 29 -1.84 10.02 -15.42
N ALA A 30 -1.37 9.35 -14.37
CA ALA A 30 -0.82 8.01 -14.48
C ALA A 30 -1.88 6.90 -14.57
N GLY A 31 -3.15 7.24 -14.32
CA GLY A 31 -4.29 6.35 -14.44
C GLY A 31 -5.36 6.60 -13.36
N ASN A 32 -6.48 5.89 -13.51
CA ASN A 32 -7.54 5.90 -12.50
C ASN A 32 -7.09 5.24 -11.20
N GLY A 33 -7.69 5.63 -10.09
CA GLY A 33 -7.36 5.09 -8.76
C GLY A 33 -6.21 5.79 -8.05
N HIS A 34 -5.76 6.96 -8.55
CA HIS A 34 -4.83 7.80 -7.82
C HIS A 34 -5.39 8.13 -6.43
N THR A 35 -4.56 7.95 -5.42
CA THR A 35 -4.89 8.18 -4.01
C THR A 35 -3.90 9.20 -3.46
N SER A 36 -4.40 10.22 -2.77
CA SER A 36 -3.54 11.30 -2.29
C SER A 36 -2.49 10.79 -1.29
N PRO A 37 -1.32 11.43 -1.19
CA PRO A 37 -0.28 11.05 -0.23
C PRO A 37 -0.78 10.90 1.22
N ALA A 38 -1.67 11.81 1.65
CA ALA A 38 -2.26 11.76 2.99
C ALA A 38 -3.09 10.48 3.23
N GLU A 39 -3.91 10.07 2.27
CA GLU A 39 -4.73 8.85 2.39
C GLU A 39 -3.86 7.59 2.26
N VAL A 40 -2.80 7.61 1.46
CA VAL A 40 -1.80 6.53 1.41
C VAL A 40 -1.14 6.34 2.77
N ASN A 41 -0.74 7.44 3.43
CA ASN A 41 -0.11 7.38 4.75
C ASN A 41 -1.07 6.85 5.82
N LYS A 42 -2.36 7.21 5.77
CA LYS A 42 -3.39 6.62 6.65
C LYS A 42 -3.53 5.11 6.43
N ALA A 43 -3.56 4.67 5.17
CA ALA A 43 -3.62 3.25 4.85
C ALA A 43 -2.39 2.49 5.37
N LEU A 44 -1.18 3.05 5.20
CA LEU A 44 0.05 2.48 5.76
C LEU A 44 0.03 2.45 7.28
N ASN A 45 -0.43 3.51 7.94
CA ASN A 45 -0.61 3.53 9.40
C ASN A 45 -1.59 2.46 9.87
N CYS A 46 -2.71 2.27 9.16
CA CYS A 46 -3.68 1.25 9.52
C CYS A 46 -3.10 -0.17 9.38
N LEU A 47 -2.34 -0.43 8.32
CA LEU A 47 -1.71 -1.73 8.06
C LEU A 47 -0.54 -2.02 9.02
N THR A 48 0.31 -1.04 9.28
CA THR A 48 1.58 -1.25 10.00
C THR A 48 1.48 -0.96 11.50
N LYS A 49 0.59 -0.05 11.91
CA LYS A 49 0.47 0.46 13.29
C LYS A 49 -0.95 0.33 13.87
N LYS A 50 -1.95 -0.03 13.06
CA LYS A 50 -3.37 -0.08 13.44
C LYS A 50 -3.93 1.26 13.92
N THR A 51 -3.42 2.36 13.37
CA THR A 51 -3.90 3.72 13.62
C THR A 51 -4.45 4.33 12.33
N ASP A 52 -5.29 5.37 12.45
CA ASP A 52 -5.88 6.08 11.30
C ASP A 52 -6.68 5.18 10.33
N CYS A 53 -7.17 4.03 10.82
CA CYS A 53 -8.02 3.14 10.05
C CYS A 53 -9.37 3.80 9.74
N GLY A 54 -9.87 3.58 8.53
CA GLY A 54 -11.22 3.95 8.14
C GLY A 54 -12.27 3.00 8.74
N SER A 55 -13.39 2.83 8.03
CA SER A 55 -14.44 1.89 8.43
C SER A 55 -13.97 0.43 8.43
N TYR A 56 -12.99 0.09 7.58
CA TYR A 56 -12.35 -1.22 7.59
C TYR A 56 -11.21 -1.24 8.63
N GLN A 57 -11.35 -2.14 9.60
CA GLN A 57 -10.35 -2.37 10.63
C GLN A 57 -9.53 -3.60 10.30
N THR A 58 -8.21 -3.46 10.29
CA THR A 58 -7.30 -4.58 10.05
C THR A 58 -7.36 -5.56 11.22
N HIS A 59 -7.37 -6.86 10.90
CA HIS A 59 -7.40 -7.90 11.95
C HIS A 59 -6.05 -8.04 12.67
N GLY A 60 -4.97 -7.57 12.08
CA GLY A 60 -3.63 -7.53 12.66
C GLY A 60 -2.83 -6.35 12.15
N THR A 61 -1.55 -6.33 12.50
CA THR A 61 -0.56 -5.35 12.04
C THR A 61 0.58 -6.05 11.32
N TRP A 62 1.11 -5.41 10.28
CA TRP A 62 2.18 -5.93 9.46
C TRP A 62 3.29 -4.87 9.34
N SER A 63 4.08 -4.71 10.41
CA SER A 63 5.18 -3.72 10.46
C SER A 63 6.21 -3.90 9.35
N ASP A 64 6.42 -5.14 8.92
CA ASP A 64 7.44 -5.51 7.95
C ASP A 64 6.91 -5.48 6.50
N LEU A 65 5.82 -4.74 6.24
CA LEU A 65 5.29 -4.55 4.89
C LEU A 65 6.40 -3.99 3.98
N ARG A 66 6.59 -4.57 2.79
CA ARG A 66 7.71 -4.22 1.90
C ARG A 66 7.73 -2.74 1.50
N GLY A 67 6.56 -2.14 1.30
CA GLY A 67 6.42 -0.73 0.95
C GLY A 67 5.46 -0.50 -0.20
N LEU A 68 5.78 0.48 -1.05
CA LEU A 68 4.95 0.90 -2.16
C LEU A 68 5.65 0.70 -3.50
N MET A 69 4.86 0.55 -4.54
CA MET A 69 5.28 0.61 -5.94
C MET A 69 4.43 1.67 -6.64
N THR A 70 5.02 2.37 -7.61
CA THR A 70 4.25 3.32 -8.41
C THR A 70 4.39 3.11 -9.90
N TRP A 71 3.27 3.28 -10.60
CA TRP A 71 3.27 3.58 -12.02
C TRP A 71 3.11 5.09 -12.19
N SER A 72 4.11 5.84 -12.63
CA SER A 72 5.49 5.44 -12.93
C SER A 72 6.45 6.56 -12.52
N ILE A 73 7.76 6.31 -12.59
CA ILE A 73 8.79 7.32 -12.33
C ILE A 73 8.59 8.57 -13.23
N ASN A 74 8.20 8.39 -14.48
CA ASN A 74 7.96 9.51 -15.40
C ASN A 74 6.80 10.40 -14.95
N TRP A 75 5.70 9.80 -14.50
CA TRP A 75 4.55 10.55 -14.01
C TRP A 75 4.83 11.19 -12.65
N ASP A 76 5.57 10.51 -11.78
CA ASP A 76 6.01 11.11 -10.51
C ASP A 76 6.88 12.34 -10.77
N ARG A 77 7.87 12.24 -11.67
CA ARG A 77 8.69 13.38 -12.10
C ARG A 77 7.84 14.52 -12.69
N PHE A 78 6.90 14.19 -13.57
CA PHE A 78 5.99 15.18 -14.16
C PHE A 78 5.19 15.91 -13.09
N ASN A 79 4.82 15.20 -12.01
CA ASN A 79 4.09 15.73 -10.87
C ASN A 79 5.00 16.18 -9.71
N ASN A 80 6.21 16.67 -10.02
CA ASN A 80 7.17 17.25 -9.06
C ASN A 80 7.68 16.30 -7.96
N TRP A 81 7.72 15.00 -8.25
CA TRP A 81 8.20 13.94 -7.36
C TRP A 81 7.37 13.78 -6.09
N GLU A 82 6.07 14.09 -6.14
CA GLU A 82 5.18 14.03 -4.97
C GLU A 82 5.13 12.63 -4.35
N PHE A 83 5.05 11.58 -5.16
CA PHE A 83 4.96 10.20 -4.67
C PHE A 83 6.25 9.78 -3.98
N SER A 84 7.40 9.92 -4.65
CA SER A 84 8.70 9.52 -4.09
C SER A 84 9.07 10.34 -2.86
N LYS A 85 8.84 11.66 -2.86
CA LYS A 85 9.07 12.50 -1.68
C LYS A 85 8.21 12.07 -0.49
N ASN A 86 6.93 11.74 -0.72
CA ASN A 86 6.08 11.22 0.35
C ASN A 86 6.53 9.84 0.84
N PHE A 87 6.96 8.96 -0.08
CA PHE A 87 7.53 7.66 0.27
C PHE A 87 8.77 7.83 1.17
N ASP A 88 9.71 8.67 0.77
CA ASP A 88 10.93 8.95 1.53
C ASP A 88 10.60 9.60 2.88
N ALA A 89 9.63 10.53 2.94
CA ALA A 89 9.22 11.13 4.20
C ALA A 89 8.54 10.12 5.17
N TYR A 90 7.86 9.10 4.63
CA TYR A 90 7.20 8.07 5.44
C TYR A 90 8.16 6.99 5.94
N PHE A 91 9.07 6.52 5.07
CA PHE A 91 9.97 5.39 5.35
C PHE A 91 11.41 5.79 5.69
N GLY A 92 11.84 6.99 5.29
CA GLY A 92 13.19 7.49 5.45
C GLY A 92 13.43 8.09 6.84
N ASN A 93 13.79 7.22 7.79
CA ASN A 93 14.68 7.53 8.91
C ASN A 93 15.83 6.51 8.89
#